data_AF-A0A7S1ASU8-F1
#
_entry.id   AF-A0A7S1ASU8-F1
#
_cell.length_a   1.000
_cell.length_b   1.000
_cell.length_c   1.000
_cell.angle_alpha   90.00
_cell.angle_beta   90.00
_cell.angle_gamma   90.00
#
_symmetry.space_group_name_H-M   'P 1'
#
loop_
_entity.id
_entity.type
_entity.pdbx_description
1 polymer ?
#
loop_
_entity_poly.entity_id
_entity_poly.type
_entity_poly.pdbx_seq_one_letter_code
_entity_poly.pdbx_strand_id
1 'polypeptide(L)'
;LTEAMEKMGQSITSPAPASAQPAPGVLSINQRTKDVRKHFPSALAVDDFMNRVEVALASKGFTGNNTIAMSNLCRDESCMILEDKIESVFGACFSTHGLGGVLTCGSIGIKAGLSHSPVVGGKEQYVFF
;
A
#
# COMPACT_ATOMS: atom_id res chain seq x y z
N LEU A 1 -35.06 17.84 -50.89
CA LEU A 1 -35.31 16.97 -49.72
C LEU A 1 -34.74 15.56 -49.93
N THR A 2 -33.54 15.42 -50.51
CA THR A 2 -32.95 14.08 -50.73
C THR A 2 -31.42 14.06 -50.85
N GLU A 3 -30.69 15.04 -50.28
CA GLU A 3 -29.21 15.01 -50.31
C GLU A 3 -28.55 15.56 -49.03
N ALA A 4 -29.29 15.67 -47.91
CA ALA A 4 -28.77 16.29 -46.67
C ALA A 4 -28.94 15.44 -45.40
N MET A 5 -29.12 14.11 -45.52
CA MET A 5 -29.35 13.24 -44.34
C MET A 5 -28.47 11.98 -44.30
N GLU A 6 -27.30 11.99 -44.95
CA GLU A 6 -26.38 10.83 -44.94
C GLU A 6 -24.96 11.20 -44.47
N LYS A 7 -24.85 12.00 -43.41
CA LYS A 7 -23.57 12.18 -42.68
C LYS A 7 -23.79 12.38 -41.18
N MET A 8 -24.43 11.41 -40.53
CA MET A 8 -24.42 11.29 -39.07
C MET A 8 -24.25 9.81 -38.71
N GLY A 9 -23.01 9.39 -38.51
CA GLY A 9 -22.72 7.99 -38.15
C GLY A 9 -21.25 7.61 -38.07
N GLN A 10 -20.30 8.55 -37.93
CA GLN A 10 -18.92 8.19 -37.62
C GLN A 10 -18.75 8.16 -36.09
N SER A 11 -18.83 6.93 -35.57
CA SER A 11 -18.41 6.55 -34.23
C SER A 11 -16.94 6.96 -34.03
N ILE A 12 -16.71 7.93 -33.14
CA ILE A 12 -15.37 8.33 -32.72
C ILE A 12 -14.88 7.28 -31.72
N THR A 13 -14.30 6.19 -32.21
CA THR A 13 -13.49 5.31 -31.37
C THR A 13 -12.16 6.01 -31.12
N SER A 14 -12.02 6.65 -29.96
CA SER A 14 -10.73 7.15 -29.49
C SER A 14 -9.73 5.98 -29.44
N PRO A 15 -8.54 6.08 -30.06
CA PRO A 15 -7.52 5.06 -29.91
C PRO A 15 -7.08 5.02 -28.44
N ALA A 16 -6.98 3.81 -27.88
CA ALA A 16 -6.34 3.60 -26.59
C ALA A 16 -4.94 4.27 -26.61
N PRO A 17 -4.52 4.95 -25.52
CA PRO A 17 -3.24 5.63 -25.50
C PRO A 17 -2.13 4.62 -25.78
N ALA A 18 -1.35 4.88 -26.83
CA ALA A 18 -0.17 4.08 -27.16
C ALA A 18 0.73 4.05 -25.93
N SER A 19 0.99 2.86 -25.39
CA SER A 19 1.93 2.67 -24.29
C SER A 19 3.28 3.23 -24.72
N ALA A 20 3.69 4.35 -24.13
CA ALA A 20 4.99 4.94 -24.39
C ALA A 20 6.06 3.87 -24.12
N GLN A 21 6.80 3.50 -25.16
CA GLN A 21 7.94 2.60 -25.02
C GLN A 21 8.93 3.26 -24.05
N PRO A 22 9.43 2.54 -23.03
CA PRO A 22 10.39 3.11 -22.09
C PRO A 22 11.61 3.64 -22.83
N ALA A 23 12.21 4.72 -22.32
CA ALA A 23 13.46 5.26 -22.84
C ALA A 23 14.54 4.15 -22.92
N PRO A 24 15.47 4.21 -23.89
CA PRO A 24 16.52 3.21 -24.03
C PRO A 24 17.28 3.01 -22.71
N GLY A 25 17.34 1.76 -22.23
CA GLY A 25 17.98 1.39 -20.96
C GLY A 25 17.05 1.33 -19.75
N VAL A 26 15.78 1.73 -19.87
CA VAL A 26 14.79 1.62 -18.78
C VAL A 26 14.06 0.28 -18.91
N LEU A 27 14.25 -0.59 -17.91
CA LEU A 27 13.49 -1.83 -17.80
C LEU A 27 11.99 -1.54 -17.62
N SER A 28 11.16 -2.29 -18.34
CA SER A 28 9.71 -2.28 -18.10
C SER A 28 9.40 -2.73 -16.67
N ILE A 29 8.22 -2.34 -16.17
CA ILE A 29 7.77 -2.77 -14.84
C ILE A 29 7.79 -4.29 -14.70
N ASN A 30 7.38 -5.02 -15.74
CA ASN A 30 7.37 -6.48 -15.75
C ASN A 30 8.78 -7.08 -15.63
N GLN A 31 9.79 -6.46 -16.25
CA GLN A 31 11.17 -6.91 -16.12
C GLN A 31 11.69 -6.64 -14.71
N ARG A 32 11.49 -5.43 -14.17
CA ARG A 32 11.91 -5.08 -12.80
C ARG A 32 11.27 -6.01 -11.75
N THR A 33 9.97 -6.30 -11.88
CA THR A 33 9.28 -7.22 -10.97
C THR A 33 9.86 -8.65 -11.05
N LYS A 34 10.24 -9.12 -12.24
CA LYS A 34 10.91 -10.43 -12.39
C LYS A 34 12.26 -10.44 -11.69
N ASP A 35 13.04 -9.38 -11.83
CA ASP A 35 14.36 -9.27 -11.21
C ASP A 35 14.24 -9.23 -9.68
N VAL A 36 13.31 -8.43 -9.12
CA VAL A 36 13.04 -8.42 -7.68
C VAL A 36 12.65 -9.81 -7.19
N ARG A 37 11.73 -10.50 -7.88
CA ARG A 37 11.27 -11.84 -7.49
C ARG A 37 12.34 -12.92 -7.58
N LYS A 38 13.38 -12.73 -8.40
CA LYS A 38 14.54 -13.62 -8.43
C LYS A 38 15.29 -13.62 -7.09
N HIS A 39 15.39 -12.47 -6.44
CA HIS A 39 16.08 -12.31 -5.16
C HIS A 39 15.12 -12.47 -3.97
N PHE A 40 13.87 -12.08 -4.13
CA PHE A 40 12.82 -12.11 -3.11
C PHE A 40 11.56 -12.80 -3.66
N PRO A 41 11.50 -14.14 -3.68
CA PRO A 41 10.40 -14.88 -4.32
C PRO A 41 9.01 -14.57 -3.75
N SER A 42 8.92 -14.16 -2.48
CA SER A 42 7.70 -13.75 -1.81
C SER A 42 7.31 -12.29 -2.05
N ALA A 43 8.08 -11.52 -2.85
CA ALA A 43 7.82 -10.10 -3.07
C ALA A 43 6.46 -9.87 -3.74
N LEU A 44 5.66 -9.03 -3.09
CA LEU A 44 4.35 -8.59 -3.55
C LEU A 44 4.38 -7.09 -3.86
N ALA A 45 3.48 -6.67 -4.74
CA ALA A 45 3.16 -5.25 -4.86
C ALA A 45 2.49 -4.78 -3.55
N VAL A 46 2.69 -3.53 -3.16
CA VAL A 46 2.21 -3.00 -1.88
C VAL A 46 0.69 -3.17 -1.70
N ASP A 47 -0.10 -2.94 -2.75
CA ASP A 47 -1.55 -3.12 -2.69
C ASP A 47 -1.94 -4.59 -2.49
N ASP A 48 -1.27 -5.54 -3.15
CA ASP A 48 -1.53 -6.96 -2.98
C ASP A 48 -1.11 -7.44 -1.57
N PHE A 49 0.01 -6.92 -1.06
CA PHE A 49 0.43 -7.18 0.32
C PHE A 49 -0.63 -6.69 1.32
N MET A 50 -1.04 -5.43 1.24
CA MET A 50 -1.99 -4.85 2.19
C MET A 50 -3.38 -5.47 2.10
N ASN A 51 -3.88 -5.75 0.89
CA ASN A 51 -5.16 -6.45 0.72
C ASN A 51 -5.14 -7.84 1.38
N ARG A 52 -4.05 -8.60 1.24
CA ARG A 52 -3.92 -9.91 1.89
C ARG A 52 -3.85 -9.79 3.41
N VAL A 53 -3.13 -8.79 3.91
CA VAL A 53 -3.02 -8.51 5.35
C VAL A 53 -4.39 -8.17 5.92
N GLU A 54 -5.13 -7.27 5.28
CA GLU A 54 -6.47 -6.87 5.71
C GLU A 54 -7.43 -8.07 5.75
N VAL A 55 -7.49 -8.88 4.69
CA VAL A 55 -8.35 -10.07 4.64
C VAL A 55 -7.97 -11.08 5.73
N ALA A 56 -6.67 -11.33 5.92
CA ALA A 56 -6.20 -12.26 6.93
C ALA A 56 -6.53 -11.78 8.35
N LEU A 57 -6.35 -10.49 8.64
CA LEU A 57 -6.58 -9.87 9.95
C LEU A 57 -8.08 -9.71 10.26
N ALA A 58 -8.89 -9.34 9.26
CA ALA A 58 -10.35 -9.28 9.39
C ALA A 58 -10.94 -10.64 9.80
N SER A 59 -10.40 -11.76 9.27
CA SER A 59 -10.80 -13.11 9.67
C SER A 59 -10.56 -13.42 11.15
N LYS A 60 -9.71 -12.63 11.81
CA LYS A 60 -9.36 -12.72 13.24
C LYS A 60 -10.01 -11.61 14.08
N GLY A 61 -10.82 -10.76 13.47
CA GLY A 61 -11.53 -9.68 14.15
C GLY A 61 -10.74 -8.37 14.30
N PHE A 62 -9.60 -8.23 13.60
CA PHE A 62 -8.83 -6.99 13.54
C PHE A 62 -9.35 -6.12 12.41
N THR A 63 -9.63 -4.86 12.70
CA THR A 63 -10.14 -3.85 11.77
C THR A 63 -9.54 -2.49 12.12
N GLY A 64 -9.56 -1.52 11.20
CA GLY A 64 -9.09 -0.16 11.51
C GLY A 64 -9.85 0.54 12.64
N ASN A 65 -11.05 0.08 13.01
CA ASN A 65 -11.86 0.69 14.09
C ASN A 65 -11.48 0.22 15.50
N ASN A 66 -10.84 -0.94 15.62
CA ASN A 66 -10.58 -1.58 16.92
C ASN A 66 -9.11 -1.94 17.14
N THR A 67 -8.23 -1.55 16.22
CA THR A 67 -6.82 -1.93 16.19
C THR A 67 -5.98 -0.67 15.96
N ILE A 68 -4.88 -0.54 16.71
CA ILE A 68 -3.82 0.42 16.35
C ILE A 68 -2.72 -0.30 15.57
N ALA A 69 -2.31 0.29 14.45
CA ALA A 69 -1.11 -0.12 13.73
C ALA A 69 0.11 0.61 14.27
N MET A 70 1.23 -0.11 14.33
CA MET A 70 2.54 0.44 14.67
C MET A 70 3.51 0.11 13.54
N SER A 71 4.13 1.13 12.94
CA SER A 71 5.00 1.02 11.76
C SER A 71 6.47 1.26 12.12
N ASN A 72 7.33 0.32 11.77
CA ASN A 72 8.78 0.47 11.91
C ASN A 72 9.49 0.27 10.56
N LEU A 73 9.72 1.39 9.88
CA LEU A 73 10.42 1.44 8.60
C LEU A 73 11.73 2.23 8.72
N CYS A 74 12.49 2.28 7.62
CA CYS A 74 13.56 3.25 7.49
C CYS A 74 12.98 4.66 7.49
N ARG A 75 13.72 5.63 8.03
CA ARG A 75 13.36 7.05 8.01
C ARG A 75 13.41 7.68 6.60
N ASP A 76 13.91 6.95 5.61
CA ASP A 76 13.98 7.38 4.22
C ASP A 76 12.57 7.59 3.63
N GLU A 77 12.38 8.65 2.84
CA GLU A 77 11.06 9.01 2.30
C GLU A 77 10.48 7.95 1.35
N SER A 78 11.33 7.10 0.76
CA SER A 78 10.86 6.01 -0.10
C SER A 78 10.00 4.98 0.65
N CYS A 79 10.15 4.90 1.98
CA CYS A 79 9.35 4.02 2.83
C CYS A 79 7.93 4.54 3.10
N MET A 80 7.67 5.84 2.88
CA MET A 80 6.36 6.46 3.18
C MET A 80 5.21 5.85 2.36
N ILE A 81 5.51 5.32 1.16
CA ILE A 81 4.50 4.65 0.32
C ILE A 81 3.86 3.45 1.04
N LEU A 82 4.64 2.71 1.84
CA LEU A 82 4.11 1.60 2.62
C LEU A 82 3.34 2.10 3.85
N GLU A 83 3.86 3.13 4.52
CA GLU A 83 3.18 3.73 5.67
C GLU A 83 1.80 4.29 5.29
N ASP A 84 1.71 5.05 4.20
CA ASP A 84 0.43 5.58 3.67
C ASP A 84 -0.59 4.46 3.43
N LYS A 85 -0.13 3.29 2.97
CA LYS A 85 -1.01 2.14 2.71
C LYS A 85 -1.44 1.46 3.99
N ILE A 86 -0.56 1.37 5.00
CA ILE A 86 -0.94 0.90 6.34
C ILE A 86 -1.98 1.84 6.95
N GLU A 87 -1.76 3.15 6.85
CA GLU A 87 -2.68 4.16 7.39
C GLU A 87 -4.03 4.16 6.67
N SER A 88 -4.07 3.85 5.38
CA SER A 88 -5.32 3.72 4.64
C SER A 88 -6.24 2.60 5.15
N VAL A 89 -5.69 1.59 5.82
CA VAL A 89 -6.44 0.44 6.36
C VAL A 89 -6.70 0.59 7.85
N PHE A 90 -5.70 1.05 8.61
CA PHE A 90 -5.75 1.08 10.09
C PHE A 90 -5.97 2.49 10.69
N GLY A 91 -6.09 3.52 9.85
CA GLY A 91 -6.10 4.91 10.32
C GLY A 91 -4.70 5.38 10.75
N ALA A 92 -4.62 6.42 11.57
CA ALA A 92 -3.35 6.99 12.01
C ALA A 92 -2.46 5.92 12.67
N CYS A 93 -1.26 5.71 12.12
CA CYS A 93 -0.32 4.70 12.59
C CYS A 93 0.68 5.31 13.58
N PHE A 94 1.09 4.54 14.60
CA PHE A 94 2.16 4.96 15.49
C PHE A 94 3.53 4.61 14.88
N SER A 95 4.24 5.61 14.39
CA SER A 95 5.55 5.42 13.74
C SER A 95 6.69 5.33 14.75
N THR A 96 7.50 4.26 14.66
CA THR A 96 8.77 4.11 15.40
C THR A 96 9.98 3.99 14.50
N HIS A 97 9.94 4.66 13.35
CA HIS A 97 10.97 4.58 12.33
C HIS A 97 12.37 4.93 12.87
N GLY A 98 13.35 4.19 12.36
CA GLY A 98 14.75 4.32 12.70
C GLY A 98 15.65 4.36 11.49
N LEU A 99 16.92 4.70 11.70
CA LEU A 99 17.92 4.61 10.64
C LEU A 99 18.05 3.14 10.21
N GLY A 100 17.82 2.86 8.92
CA GLY A 100 17.79 1.49 8.40
C GLY A 100 16.70 0.60 9.02
N GLY A 101 15.68 1.17 9.65
CA GLY A 101 14.62 0.43 10.34
C GLY A 101 14.99 -0.08 11.73
N VAL A 102 16.07 0.41 12.34
CA VAL A 102 16.47 -0.01 13.69
C VAL A 102 15.54 0.57 14.76
N LEU A 103 14.99 -0.28 15.63
CA LEU A 103 14.12 0.10 16.74
C LEU A 103 14.87 0.76 17.91
N THR A 104 15.20 2.06 17.76
CA THR A 104 15.86 2.85 18.81
C THR A 104 14.90 3.48 19.83
N CYS A 105 13.58 3.44 19.57
CA CYS A 105 12.54 3.97 20.46
C CYS A 105 12.47 3.26 21.83
N GLY A 106 13.05 2.06 21.92
CA GLY A 106 13.08 1.25 23.13
C GLY A 106 11.70 0.79 23.59
N SER A 107 11.67 0.13 24.74
CA SER A 107 10.41 -0.39 25.32
C SER A 107 9.43 0.73 25.71
N ILE A 108 9.93 1.93 25.99
CA ILE A 108 9.10 3.10 26.31
C ILE A 108 8.37 3.61 25.07
N GLY A 109 9.07 3.73 23.93
CA GLY A 109 8.43 4.15 22.68
C GLY A 109 7.35 3.18 22.23
N ILE A 110 7.62 1.86 22.34
CA ILE A 110 6.61 0.83 22.05
C ILE A 110 5.40 1.00 22.98
N LYS A 111 5.60 1.07 24.30
CA LYS A 111 4.49 1.23 25.26
C LYS A 111 3.69 2.52 25.04
N ALA A 112 4.36 3.60 24.64
CA ALA A 112 3.69 4.84 24.28
C ALA A 112 2.73 4.60 23.11
N GLY A 113 3.18 3.95 22.03
CA GLY A 113 2.33 3.57 20.90
C GLY A 113 1.14 2.70 21.32
N LEU A 114 1.38 1.65 22.12
CA LEU A 114 0.32 0.75 22.57
C LEU A 114 -0.73 1.45 23.45
N SER A 115 -0.36 2.48 24.20
CA SER A 115 -1.30 3.22 25.05
C SER A 115 -2.38 3.99 24.28
N HIS A 116 -2.26 4.07 22.94
CA HIS A 116 -3.25 4.68 22.06
C HIS A 116 -4.21 3.67 21.41
N SER A 117 -4.14 2.38 21.75
CA SER A 117 -5.04 1.38 21.17
C SER A 117 -6.50 1.60 21.62
N PRO A 118 -7.47 1.50 20.70
CA PRO A 118 -8.88 1.49 21.07
C PRO A 118 -9.23 0.30 21.97
N VAL A 119 -9.94 0.55 23.07
CA VAL A 119 -10.48 -0.51 23.93
C VAL A 119 -11.89 -0.86 23.46
N VAL A 120 -12.04 -1.98 22.74
CA VAL A 120 -13.34 -2.46 22.25
C VAL A 120 -13.67 -3.78 22.92
N GLY A 121 -14.79 -3.84 23.66
CA GLY A 121 -15.19 -5.04 24.40
C GLY A 121 -14.19 -5.46 25.48
N GLY A 122 -13.49 -4.49 26.08
CA GLY A 122 -12.47 -4.73 27.12
C GLY A 122 -11.16 -5.31 26.60
N LYS A 123 -10.91 -5.25 25.28
CA LYS A 123 -9.69 -5.73 24.65
C LYS A 123 -9.06 -4.61 23.82
N GLU A 124 -7.73 -4.55 23.87
CA GLU A 124 -6.90 -3.75 22.98
C GLU A 124 -6.36 -4.67 21.88
N GLN A 125 -6.21 -4.13 20.67
CA GLN A 125 -5.65 -4.87 19.55
C GLN A 125 -4.53 -4.07 18.89
N TYR A 126 -3.48 -4.78 18.51
CA TYR A 126 -2.22 -4.22 18.04
C TYR A 126 -1.76 -4.99 16.81
N VAL A 127 -1.33 -4.27 15.78
CA VAL A 127 -0.67 -4.86 14.61
C VAL A 127 0.65 -4.13 14.39
N PHE A 128 1.71 -4.89 14.22
CA PHE A 128 3.07 -4.37 14.05
C PHE A 128 3.54 -4.65 12.63
N PHE A 129 4.08 -3.62 11.98
CA PHE A 129 4.64 -3.64 10.64
C PHE A 129 6.14 -3.33 10.67
#